data_AF-A0A9Q3CMJ2-F1
#
_entry.id   AF-A0A9Q3CMJ2-F1
#
_cell.length_a   1.000
_cell.length_b   1.000
_cell.length_c   1.000
_cell.angle_alpha   90.00
_cell.angle_beta   90.00
_cell.angle_gamma   90.00
#
_symmetry.space_group_name_H-M   'P 1'
#
loop_
_entity.id
_entity.type
_entity.pdbx_description
1 polymer ?
#
loop_
_entity_poly.entity_id
_entity_poly.type
_entity_poly.pdbx_seq_one_letter_code
_entity_poly.pdbx_strand_id
1 'polypeptide(L)'
;MKEDLIEILFQYRKAFSSDNKPLGAIKCHEGDIILNVERPYPQILRRPDFPASPRAREELETHINEIMKLGVLRRVGHNEEVELTTPVIIKWHNDNSGMVGNFKH
;
A
#
# COMPACT_ATOMS: atom_id res chain seq x y z
N MET A 1 1.47 37.93 -12.05
CA MET A 1 0.65 36.70 -12.24
C MET A 1 1.48 35.42 -12.21
N LYS A 2 2.55 35.30 -13.01
CA LYS A 2 3.44 34.13 -12.95
C LYS A 2 4.32 34.15 -11.70
N GLU A 3 4.83 35.33 -11.30
CA GLU A 3 5.61 35.49 -10.07
C GLU A 3 4.77 35.16 -8.83
N ASP A 4 3.55 35.70 -8.75
CA ASP A 4 2.63 35.48 -7.61
C ASP A 4 2.32 33.98 -7.42
N LEU A 5 2.11 33.25 -8.53
CA LEU A 5 1.87 31.80 -8.47
C LEU A 5 3.09 31.04 -7.94
N ILE A 6 4.30 31.39 -8.41
CA ILE A 6 5.54 30.76 -7.95
C ILE A 6 5.75 31.01 -6.46
N GLU A 7 5.45 32.22 -6.00
CA GLU A 7 5.58 32.59 -4.59
C GLU A 7 4.62 31.78 -3.70
N ILE A 8 3.37 31.61 -4.12
CA ILE A 8 2.38 30.76 -3.45
C ILE A 8 2.84 29.30 -3.43
N LEU A 9 3.25 28.74 -4.57
CA LEU A 9 3.72 27.35 -4.65
C LEU A 9 4.94 27.12 -3.77
N PHE A 10 5.86 28.09 -3.71
CA PHE A 10 7.04 28.02 -2.85
C PHE A 10 6.68 28.11 -1.36
N GLN A 11 5.75 29.00 -1.00
CA GLN A 11 5.24 29.16 0.36
C GLN A 11 4.60 27.86 0.86
N TYR A 12 3.75 27.24 0.03
CA TYR A 12 3.03 26.01 0.37
C TYR A 12 3.70 24.73 -0.12
N ARG A 13 4.99 24.76 -0.49
CA ARG A 13 5.73 23.60 -1.03
C ARG A 13 5.64 22.33 -0.16
N LYS A 14 5.41 22.47 1.14
CA LYS A 14 5.25 21.35 2.09
C LYS A 14 3.88 20.65 1.99
N ALA A 15 2.89 21.28 1.38
CA ALA A 15 1.56 20.71 1.15
C ALA A 15 1.54 19.75 -0.06
N PHE A 16 2.57 19.79 -0.91
CA PHE A 16 2.70 18.91 -2.07
C PHE A 16 3.49 17.65 -1.69
N SER A 17 3.12 16.52 -2.30
CA SER A 17 3.89 15.28 -2.20
C SER A 17 5.27 15.48 -2.84
N SER A 18 6.32 14.98 -2.18
CA SER A 18 7.67 14.95 -2.76
C SER A 18 8.38 13.65 -2.39
N ASP A 19 9.30 13.22 -3.23
CA ASP A 19 10.00 11.93 -3.11
C ASP A 19 10.79 11.80 -1.80
N ASN A 20 11.21 12.95 -1.22
CA ASN A 20 12.01 13.02 0.00
C ASN A 20 11.17 12.96 1.29
N LYS A 21 9.84 12.97 1.19
CA LYS A 21 8.92 12.92 2.33
C LYS A 21 7.92 11.80 2.12
N PRO A 22 8.28 10.56 2.50
CA PRO A 22 7.42 9.41 2.28
C PRO A 22 6.09 9.58 3.02
N LEU A 23 5.00 9.07 2.42
CA LEU A 23 3.66 9.16 3.00
C LEU A 23 3.59 8.56 4.41
N GLY A 24 4.36 7.50 4.69
CA GLY A 24 4.47 6.90 6.02
C GLY A 24 5.11 7.79 7.09
N ALA A 25 5.63 8.99 6.74
CA ALA A 25 6.14 9.95 7.71
C ALA A 25 5.04 10.73 8.45
N ILE A 26 3.79 10.67 7.96
CA ILE A 26 2.64 11.28 8.64
C ILE A 26 2.24 10.36 9.80
N LYS A 27 2.54 10.80 11.03
CA LYS A 27 2.13 10.15 12.28
C LYS A 27 0.84 10.83 12.77
N CYS A 28 0.00 10.13 13.54
CA CYS A 28 -1.27 10.61 14.15
C CYS A 28 -2.58 10.24 13.42
N HIS A 29 -2.57 9.29 12.48
CA HIS A 29 -3.80 8.74 11.85
C HIS A 29 -3.91 7.23 12.02
N GLU A 30 -3.29 6.68 13.06
CA GLU A 30 -3.42 5.28 13.41
C GLU A 30 -4.88 5.00 13.83
N GLY A 31 -5.50 4.01 13.18
CA GLY A 31 -6.87 3.58 13.48
C GLY A 31 -6.88 2.15 13.98
N ASP A 32 -7.61 1.91 15.06
CA ASP A 32 -7.87 0.56 15.54
C ASP A 32 -8.98 -0.08 14.71
N ILE A 33 -8.66 -1.20 14.07
CA ILE A 33 -9.63 -2.00 13.31
C ILE A 33 -10.00 -3.20 14.18
N ILE A 34 -11.24 -3.21 14.68
CA ILE A 34 -11.79 -4.33 15.45
C ILE A 34 -12.61 -5.21 14.50
N LEU A 35 -12.33 -6.51 14.50
CA LEU A 35 -13.11 -7.47 13.72
C LEU A 35 -14.39 -7.84 14.46
N ASN A 36 -15.47 -8.04 13.71
CA ASN A 36 -16.76 -8.52 14.25
C ASN A 36 -16.77 -10.04 14.52
N VAL A 37 -15.62 -10.70 14.44
CA VAL A 37 -15.44 -12.13 14.65
C VAL A 37 -14.27 -12.37 15.59
N GLU A 38 -14.38 -13.41 16.43
CA GLU A 38 -13.35 -13.79 17.38
C GLU A 38 -12.49 -14.95 16.86
N ARG A 39 -11.38 -15.22 17.56
CA ARG A 39 -10.52 -16.37 17.25
C ARG A 39 -11.20 -17.69 17.66
N PRO A 40 -10.99 -18.79 16.93
CA PRO A 40 -10.18 -18.88 15.71
C PRO A 40 -10.87 -18.23 14.51
N TYR A 41 -10.14 -17.41 13.76
CA TYR A 41 -10.70 -16.71 12.61
C TYR A 41 -11.16 -17.67 11.51
N PRO A 42 -12.27 -17.37 10.80
CA PRO A 42 -12.73 -18.18 9.68
C PRO A 42 -11.66 -18.36 8.60
N GLN A 43 -11.58 -19.57 8.01
CA GLN A 43 -10.61 -19.87 6.95
C GLN A 43 -10.72 -18.95 5.73
N ILE A 44 -11.90 -18.35 5.52
CA ILE A 44 -12.13 -17.38 4.44
C ILE A 44 -11.22 -16.15 4.53
N LEU A 45 -10.68 -15.84 5.71
CA LEU A 45 -9.73 -14.75 5.97
C LEU A 45 -8.25 -15.19 5.80
N ARG A 46 -7.98 -16.46 5.49
CA ARG A 46 -6.64 -17.02 5.23
C ARG A 46 -6.55 -17.52 3.80
N ARG A 47 -6.67 -16.60 2.85
CA ARG A 47 -6.67 -16.96 1.43
C ARG A 47 -5.25 -17.05 0.89
N PRO A 48 -4.94 -18.08 0.09
CA PRO A 48 -3.70 -18.11 -0.66
C PRO A 48 -3.72 -17.06 -1.77
N ASP A 49 -2.53 -16.67 -2.22
CA ASP A 49 -2.39 -15.81 -3.38
C ASP A 49 -2.90 -16.51 -4.65
N PHE A 50 -3.46 -15.71 -5.56
CA PHE A 50 -3.78 -16.21 -6.89
C PHE A 50 -2.49 -16.46 -7.70
N PRO A 51 -2.47 -17.46 -8.59
CA PRO A 51 -1.34 -17.63 -9.50
C PRO A 51 -1.18 -16.39 -10.37
N ALA A 52 0.00 -15.78 -10.33
CA ALA A 52 0.34 -14.60 -11.10
C ALA A 52 1.20 -14.98 -12.33
N SER A 53 0.96 -14.33 -13.46
CA SER A 53 1.82 -14.47 -14.64
C SER A 53 3.22 -13.89 -14.37
N PRO A 54 4.26 -14.29 -15.12
CA PRO A 54 5.62 -13.74 -14.94
C PRO A 54 5.64 -12.21 -14.97
N ARG A 55 4.98 -11.61 -15.97
CA ARG A 55 4.81 -10.16 -16.08
C ARG A 55 4.12 -9.57 -14.85
N ALA A 56 3.07 -10.21 -14.34
CA ALA A 56 2.38 -9.71 -13.15
C ALA A 56 3.25 -9.80 -11.89
N ARG A 57 4.10 -10.84 -11.76
CA ARG A 57 5.03 -10.96 -10.63
C ARG A 57 6.08 -9.85 -10.63
N GLU A 58 6.65 -9.53 -11.78
CA GLU A 58 7.66 -8.46 -11.91
C GLU A 58 7.09 -7.09 -11.51
N GLU A 59 5.87 -6.79 -11.96
CA GLU A 59 5.16 -5.57 -11.56
C GLU A 59 4.82 -5.57 -10.08
N LEU A 60 4.33 -6.69 -9.52
CA LEU A 60 4.07 -6.80 -8.08
C LEU A 60 5.32 -6.50 -7.27
N GLU A 61 6.46 -7.08 -7.64
CA GLU A 61 7.73 -6.84 -6.96
C GLU A 61 8.15 -5.37 -7.04
N THR A 62 7.96 -4.73 -8.19
CA THR A 62 8.20 -3.30 -8.38
C THR A 62 7.33 -2.45 -7.43
N HIS A 63 6.01 -2.66 -7.45
CA HIS A 63 5.07 -1.95 -6.57
C HIS A 63 5.37 -2.17 -5.08
N ILE A 64 5.63 -3.43 -4.67
CA ILE A 64 5.96 -3.76 -3.28
C ILE A 64 7.21 -2.99 -2.83
N ASN A 65 8.26 -3.00 -3.64
CA ASN A 65 9.51 -2.33 -3.32
C ASN A 65 9.34 -0.80 -3.21
N GLU A 66 8.56 -0.18 -4.11
CA GLU A 66 8.25 1.24 -4.05
C GLU A 66 7.46 1.62 -2.79
N ILE A 67 6.39 0.88 -2.50
CA ILE A 67 5.52 1.13 -1.34
C ILE A 67 6.28 0.88 -0.02
N MET A 68 7.21 -0.09 0.01
CA MET A 68 8.13 -0.29 1.13
C MET A 68 9.08 0.90 1.32
N LYS A 69 9.64 1.47 0.24
CA LYS A 69 10.49 2.68 0.32
C LYS A 69 9.70 3.89 0.84
N LEU A 70 8.40 3.96 0.52
CA LEU A 70 7.48 4.98 1.05
C LEU A 70 7.06 4.74 2.51
N GLY A 71 7.53 3.68 3.15
CA GLY A 71 7.21 3.36 4.54
C GLY A 71 5.74 3.01 4.78
N VAL A 72 5.00 2.65 3.73
CA VAL A 72 3.58 2.29 3.82
C VAL A 72 3.41 0.78 4.05
N LEU A 73 4.28 -0.03 3.45
CA LEU A 73 4.35 -1.48 3.70
C LEU A 73 5.63 -1.83 4.47
N ARG A 74 5.55 -2.89 5.28
CA ARG A 74 6.69 -3.49 5.95
C ARG A 74 6.69 -5.00 5.75
N ARG A 75 7.88 -5.60 5.88
CA ARG A 75 7.98 -7.05 6.04
C ARG A 75 7.52 -7.44 7.44
N VAL A 76 6.78 -8.53 7.51
CA VAL A 76 6.45 -9.20 8.77
C VAL A 76 7.65 -10.05 9.18
N GLY A 77 8.08 -9.92 10.44
CA GLY A 77 9.25 -10.63 10.98
C GLY A 77 9.01 -12.13 11.11
N HIS A 78 10.09 -12.91 11.20
CA HIS A 78 10.03 -14.38 11.28
C HIS A 78 9.20 -14.91 12.45
N ASN A 79 9.16 -14.16 13.57
CA ASN A 79 8.44 -14.54 14.79
C ASN A 79 7.05 -13.90 14.89
N GLU A 80 6.62 -13.13 13.89
CA GLU A 80 5.30 -12.51 13.88
C GLU A 80 4.29 -13.45 13.19
N GLU A 81 3.26 -13.85 13.91
CA GLU A 81 2.19 -14.69 13.37
C GLU A 81 1.27 -13.86 12.45
N VAL A 82 1.06 -14.35 11.22
CA VAL A 82 0.10 -13.77 10.27
C VAL A 82 -1.17 -14.59 10.32
N GLU A 83 -2.20 -14.07 11.00
CA GLU A 83 -3.46 -14.77 11.17
C GLU A 83 -4.45 -14.58 10.01
N LEU A 84 -4.25 -13.51 9.22
CA LEU A 84 -5.11 -13.08 8.13
C LEU A 84 -4.27 -12.85 6.87
N THR A 85 -4.69 -13.43 5.75
CA THR A 85 -4.03 -13.26 4.46
C THR A 85 -5.06 -12.98 3.38
N THR A 86 -4.79 -11.96 2.58
CA THR A 86 -5.65 -11.54 1.48
C THR A 86 -4.83 -11.51 0.20
N PRO A 87 -5.32 -12.14 -0.89
CA PRO A 87 -4.59 -12.15 -2.13
C PRO A 87 -4.49 -10.75 -2.73
N VAL A 88 -3.34 -10.51 -3.35
CA VAL A 88 -3.05 -9.27 -4.09
C VAL A 88 -2.90 -9.61 -5.57
N ILE A 89 -3.43 -8.75 -6.43
CA ILE A 89 -3.40 -8.91 -7.89
C ILE A 89 -2.90 -7.65 -8.58
N ILE A 90 -2.45 -7.79 -9.83
CA ILE A 90 -2.21 -6.66 -10.72
C ILE A 90 -3.45 -6.39 -11.56
N LYS A 91 -3.85 -5.13 -11.61
CA LYS A 91 -4.81 -4.61 -12.57
C LYS A 91 -4.09 -3.72 -13.58
N TRP A 92 -4.38 -3.92 -14.86
CA TRP A 92 -3.79 -3.15 -15.96
C TRP A 92 -4.75 -2.06 -16.45
N HIS A 93 -4.22 -0.89 -16.77
CA HIS A 93 -4.95 0.21 -17.40
C HIS A 93 -3.99 1.08 -18.24
N ASN A 94 -4.24 1.19 -19.55
CA ASN A 94 -3.43 1.98 -20.50
C ASN A 94 -1.92 1.78 -20.29
N ASP A 95 -1.48 0.52 -20.37
CA ASP A 95 -0.11 0.05 -20.15
C ASP A 95 0.48 0.20 -18.74
N ASN A 96 -0.22 0.86 -17.84
CA ASN A 96 0.17 0.96 -16.44
C ASN A 96 -0.42 -0.19 -15.61
N SER A 97 0.34 -0.64 -14.62
CA SER A 97 -0.07 -1.65 -13.65
C SER A 97 -0.40 -0.99 -12.31
N GLY A 98 -1.35 -1.57 -11.58
CA GLY A 98 -1.66 -1.20 -10.20
C GLY A 98 -1.85 -2.44 -9.33
N MET A 99 -1.29 -2.41 -8.13
CA MET A 99 -1.44 -3.45 -7.13
C MET A 99 -2.76 -3.30 -6.37
N VAL A 100 -3.57 -4.36 -6.32
CA VAL A 100 -4.92 -4.33 -5.73
C VAL A 100 -5.11 -5.51 -4.77
N GLY A 101 -5.45 -5.21 -3.51
CA GLY A 101 -5.84 -6.22 -2.52
C GLY A 101 -7.33 -6.58 -2.61
N ASN A 102 -7.67 -7.85 -2.38
CA ASN A 102 -9.05 -8.34 -2.43
C ASN A 102 -9.72 -8.44 -1.05
N PHE A 103 -10.17 -7.31 -0.50
CA PHE A 103 -10.70 -7.22 0.88
C PHE A 103 -12.22 -7.47 1.02
N LYS A 104 -12.87 -8.20 0.11
CA LYS A 104 -14.34 -8.30 0.06
C LYS A 104 -15.02 -9.17 1.14
N HIS A 105 -14.33 -9.55 2.22
CA HIS A 105 -14.85 -10.48 3.23
C HIS A 105 -14.53 -10.03 4.64
#